data_AF-A0A1B0DNZ6-F1
#
_entry.id   AF-A0A1B0DNZ6-F1
#
_cell.length_a   1.000
_cell.length_b   1.000
_cell.length_c   1.000
_cell.angle_alpha   90.00
_cell.angle_beta   90.00
_cell.angle_gamma   90.00
#
_symmetry.space_group_name_H-M   'P 1'
#
loop_
_entity.id
_entity.type
_entity.pdbx_description
1 polymer ?
#
loop_
_entity_poly.entity_id
_entity_poly.type
_entity_poly.pdbx_seq_one_letter_code
_entity_poly.pdbx_strand_id
1 'polypeptide(L)'
;MGISFYNRKPIFVPGRCNDNEYLYPGDHADEWVCDCQPGFVYYPDTSVCYLVHRRGPCQENQILILPKGKVIPECVTNPCGNDGLVRFQNACYELHKAGPCRFPELSNVVDVNVTTLEIQCQKLSVDLSNRFSEDEIKQYEVQGEVPACAKGSKRQINGQCQ
;
A
#
# COMPACT_ATOMS: atom_id res chain seq x y z
N MET A 1 11.04 -4.38 -29.73
CA MET A 1 10.64 -5.67 -29.15
C MET A 1 10.35 -5.39 -27.68
N GLY A 2 9.08 -5.25 -27.33
CA GLY A 2 8.65 -4.68 -26.05
C GLY A 2 8.87 -5.66 -24.90
N ILE A 3 9.43 -5.15 -23.79
CA ILE A 3 9.46 -5.88 -22.53
C ILE A 3 8.04 -5.80 -21.96
N SER A 4 7.49 -6.94 -21.56
CA SER A 4 6.13 -7.05 -21.03
C SER A 4 6.07 -6.45 -19.62
N PHE A 5 5.48 -5.26 -19.47
CA PHE A 5 5.40 -4.44 -18.23
C PHE A 5 4.25 -4.82 -17.28
N TYR A 6 3.76 -6.06 -17.30
CA TYR A 6 2.74 -6.48 -16.36
C TYR A 6 3.44 -6.94 -15.09
N ASN A 7 3.33 -6.12 -14.04
CA ASN A 7 3.77 -6.34 -12.65
C ASN A 7 5.18 -5.84 -12.28
N ARG A 8 5.23 -4.66 -11.65
CA ARG A 8 6.44 -4.08 -11.07
C ARG A 8 6.57 -4.50 -9.61
N LYS A 9 7.77 -4.94 -9.23
CA LYS A 9 8.09 -5.28 -7.84
C LYS A 9 8.85 -4.11 -7.19
N PRO A 10 8.25 -3.42 -6.20
CA PRO A 10 8.91 -2.31 -5.52
C PRO A 10 10.02 -2.79 -4.60
N ILE A 11 11.01 -1.92 -4.38
CA ILE A 11 12.13 -2.16 -3.48
C ILE A 11 12.26 -0.98 -2.52
N PHE A 12 12.33 -1.28 -1.22
CA PHE A 12 12.70 -0.30 -0.22
C PHE A 12 14.22 -0.10 -0.21
N VAL A 13 14.67 1.12 -0.51
CA VAL A 13 16.08 1.50 -0.45
C VAL A 13 16.22 2.73 0.46
N PRO A 14 16.78 2.58 1.67
CA PRO A 14 16.92 3.68 2.62
C PRO A 14 17.61 4.91 2.00
N GLY A 15 16.99 6.09 2.16
CA GLY A 15 17.53 7.37 1.69
C GLY A 15 17.46 7.60 0.18
N ARG A 16 16.84 6.71 -0.61
CA ARG A 16 16.70 6.88 -2.06
C ARG A 16 15.39 7.58 -2.47
N CYS A 17 14.29 7.26 -1.79
CA CYS A 17 12.98 7.88 -2.00
C CYS A 17 12.53 8.61 -0.73
N ASN A 18 11.46 9.41 -0.82
CA ASN A 18 10.91 10.09 0.35
C ASN A 18 10.22 9.10 1.30
N ASP A 19 9.82 9.60 2.46
CA ASP A 19 9.00 8.82 3.39
C ASP A 19 7.74 8.30 2.68
N ASN A 20 7.43 7.02 2.95
CA ASN A 20 6.33 6.28 2.36
C ASN A 20 6.39 6.04 0.84
N GLU A 21 7.56 6.22 0.23
CA GLU A 21 7.82 5.89 -1.18
C GLU A 21 8.84 4.75 -1.30
N TYR A 22 8.63 3.89 -2.28
CA TYR A 22 9.56 2.83 -2.68
C TYR A 22 10.06 3.04 -4.11
N LEU A 23 11.15 2.37 -4.45
CA LEU A 23 11.72 2.40 -5.78
C LEU A 23 11.03 1.37 -6.67
N TYR A 24 10.43 1.83 -7.77
CA TYR A 24 9.81 1.00 -8.80
C TYR A 24 10.62 1.06 -10.10
N PRO A 25 10.66 -0.03 -10.89
CA PRO A 25 11.11 0.05 -12.28
C PRO A 25 10.32 1.11 -13.05
N GLY A 26 10.97 1.86 -13.92
CA GLY A 26 10.35 2.87 -14.79
C GLY A 26 9.76 2.28 -16.08
N ASP A 27 9.37 3.15 -17.01
CA ASP A 27 8.80 2.78 -18.31
C ASP A 27 9.89 2.34 -19.31
N HIS A 28 11.14 2.70 -19.05
CA HIS A 28 12.30 2.31 -19.84
C HIS A 28 13.19 1.31 -19.09
N ALA A 29 13.91 0.47 -19.84
CA ALA A 29 14.95 -0.38 -19.27
C ALA A 29 15.98 0.53 -18.58
N ASP A 30 16.28 0.23 -17.31
CA ASP A 30 17.20 0.95 -16.43
C ASP A 30 16.68 2.26 -15.80
N GLU A 31 15.44 2.65 -16.05
CA GLU A 31 14.80 3.73 -15.31
C GLU A 31 14.25 3.24 -13.98
N TRP A 32 14.36 4.06 -12.94
CA TRP A 32 13.78 3.81 -11.63
C TRP A 32 13.08 5.07 -11.13
N VAL A 33 11.88 4.87 -10.58
CA VAL A 33 11.02 5.95 -10.12
C VAL A 33 10.66 5.74 -8.65
N CYS A 34 10.47 6.85 -7.93
CA CYS A 34 9.97 6.81 -6.56
C CYS A 34 8.46 7.03 -6.59
N ASP A 35 7.72 6.06 -6.07
CA ASP A 35 6.26 6.11 -6.00
C ASP A 35 5.78 5.56 -4.68
N CYS A 36 4.52 5.81 -4.33
CA CYS A 36 3.95 5.40 -3.06
C CYS A 36 4.16 3.91 -2.81
N GLN A 37 4.58 3.57 -1.59
CA GLN A 37 4.68 2.19 -1.18
C GLN A 37 3.29 1.52 -1.20
N PRO A 38 3.18 0.19 -1.33
CA PRO A 38 1.89 -0.47 -1.44
C PRO A 38 0.97 -0.20 -0.24
N GLY A 39 -0.31 0.06 -0.52
CA GLY A 39 -1.30 0.47 0.48
C GLY A 39 -1.31 1.98 0.79
N PHE A 40 -0.40 2.76 0.20
CA PHE A 40 -0.34 4.21 0.34
C PHE A 40 -0.84 4.91 -0.94
N VAL A 41 -1.37 6.13 -0.78
CA VAL A 41 -1.89 6.95 -1.89
C VAL A 41 -1.25 8.33 -1.87
N TYR A 42 -0.93 8.84 -3.06
CA TYR A 42 -0.38 10.17 -3.26
C TYR A 42 -1.45 11.23 -2.99
N TYR A 43 -1.12 12.23 -2.16
CA TYR A 43 -1.97 13.38 -1.90
C TYR A 43 -1.39 14.64 -2.56
N PRO A 44 -2.05 15.21 -3.59
CA PRO A 44 -1.48 16.29 -4.38
C PRO A 44 -1.08 17.54 -3.59
N ASP A 45 -1.90 17.97 -2.62
CA ASP A 45 -1.70 19.26 -1.94
C ASP A 45 -0.46 19.27 -1.06
N THR A 46 -0.10 18.12 -0.48
CA THR A 46 1.11 17.99 0.35
C THR A 46 2.28 17.36 -0.41
N SER A 47 2.02 16.78 -1.59
CA SER A 47 3.00 16.00 -2.38
C SER A 47 3.62 14.84 -1.60
N VAL A 48 2.83 14.20 -0.72
CA VAL A 48 3.27 13.09 0.16
C VAL A 48 2.34 11.89 -0.02
N CYS A 49 2.89 10.68 0.18
CA CYS A 49 2.13 9.43 0.23
C CYS A 49 1.62 9.13 1.65
N TYR A 50 0.33 8.81 1.77
CA TYR A 50 -0.31 8.47 3.06
C TYR A 50 -0.95 7.09 3.02
N LEU A 51 -0.90 6.38 4.14
CA LEU A 51 -1.56 5.08 4.31
C LEU A 51 -3.08 5.27 4.21
N VAL A 52 -3.73 4.46 3.37
CA VAL A 52 -5.18 4.46 3.22
C VAL A 52 -5.84 3.93 4.50
N HIS A 53 -7.04 4.43 4.82
CA HIS A 53 -7.78 4.13 6.05
C HIS A 53 -7.09 4.60 7.35
N ARG A 54 -6.11 5.50 7.23
CA ARG A 54 -5.57 6.31 8.33
C ARG A 54 -5.94 7.77 8.12
N ARG A 55 -5.78 8.58 9.16
CA ARG A 55 -6.07 10.02 9.12
C ARG A 55 -5.33 10.75 7.99
N GLY A 56 -4.03 10.51 7.83
CA GLY A 56 -3.23 11.20 6.82
C GLY A 56 -3.37 12.74 6.93
N PRO A 57 -3.68 13.45 5.83
CA PRO A 57 -3.88 14.90 5.82
C PRO A 57 -5.30 15.31 6.24
N CYS A 58 -6.19 14.36 6.54
CA CYS A 58 -7.58 14.64 6.86
C CYS A 58 -7.76 15.23 8.27
N GLN A 59 -8.94 15.81 8.52
CA GLN A 59 -9.29 16.35 9.83
C GLN A 59 -9.42 15.24 10.88
N GLU A 60 -9.54 15.64 12.14
CA GLU A 60 -9.86 14.72 13.23
C GLU A 60 -11.15 13.93 12.91
N ASN A 61 -11.17 12.65 13.29
CA ASN A 61 -12.25 11.69 13.00
C ASN A 61 -12.47 11.38 11.51
N GLN A 62 -11.60 11.83 10.62
CA GLN A 62 -11.62 11.45 9.20
C GLN A 62 -10.47 10.49 8.86
N ILE A 63 -10.67 9.72 7.79
CA ILE A 63 -9.68 8.84 7.19
C ILE A 63 -9.57 9.10 5.69
N LEU A 64 -8.39 8.85 5.14
CA LEU A 64 -8.11 8.98 3.73
C LEU A 64 -8.51 7.70 2.99
N ILE A 65 -9.32 7.83 1.93
CA ILE A 65 -9.68 6.72 1.04
C ILE A 65 -9.38 7.09 -0.41
N LEU A 66 -9.15 6.09 -1.27
CA LEU A 66 -9.16 6.27 -2.71
C LEU A 66 -10.31 5.45 -3.32
N PRO A 67 -11.47 6.09 -3.60
CA PRO A 67 -12.62 5.39 -4.14
C PRO A 67 -12.29 4.71 -5.47
N LYS A 68 -12.99 3.61 -5.77
CA LYS A 68 -12.82 2.88 -7.03
C LYS A 68 -13.09 3.82 -8.22
N GLY A 69 -12.17 3.82 -9.19
CA GLY A 69 -12.27 4.64 -10.40
C GLY A 69 -11.86 6.12 -10.23
N LYS A 70 -11.51 6.56 -9.02
CA LYS A 70 -10.94 7.89 -8.79
C LYS A 70 -9.41 7.85 -8.79
N VAL A 71 -8.81 8.99 -9.12
CA VAL A 71 -7.35 9.20 -9.10
C VAL A 71 -6.94 10.07 -7.91
N ILE A 72 -7.84 10.94 -7.44
CA ILE A 72 -7.62 11.81 -6.29
C ILE A 72 -8.24 11.16 -5.05
N PRO A 73 -7.49 11.01 -3.94
CA PRO A 73 -8.01 10.47 -2.69
C PRO A 73 -8.90 11.49 -1.97
N GLU A 74 -9.80 10.99 -1.13
CA GLU A 74 -10.84 11.76 -0.45
C GLU A 74 -10.80 11.51 1.06
N CYS A 75 -11.04 12.57 1.83
CA CYS A 75 -11.23 12.47 3.26
C CYS A 75 -12.69 12.16 3.57
N VAL A 76 -12.93 11.06 4.28
CA VAL A 76 -14.27 10.65 4.71
C VAL A 76 -14.32 10.45 6.21
N THR A 77 -15.50 10.61 6.80
CA THR A 77 -15.69 10.34 8.24
C THR A 77 -15.37 8.89 8.56
N ASN A 78 -14.56 8.66 9.59
CA ASN A 78 -14.32 7.33 10.11
C ASN A 78 -15.52 6.87 10.95
N PRO A 79 -16.27 5.83 10.54
CA PRO A 79 -17.39 5.31 11.32
C PRO A 79 -16.98 4.76 12.70
N CYS A 80 -15.70 4.49 12.93
CA CYS A 80 -15.17 4.03 14.21
C CYS A 80 -14.67 5.17 15.12
N GLY A 81 -14.68 6.41 14.63
CA GLY A 81 -14.41 7.62 15.41
C GLY A 81 -12.98 7.80 15.91
N ASN A 82 -12.05 6.87 15.68
CA ASN A 82 -10.66 6.98 16.13
C ASN A 82 -9.69 6.57 15.03
N ASP A 83 -8.61 7.34 14.84
CA ASP A 83 -7.56 6.97 13.88
C ASP A 83 -6.92 5.62 14.26
N GLY A 84 -6.78 4.74 13.27
CA GLY A 84 -6.31 3.37 13.46
C GLY A 84 -7.37 2.33 13.75
N LEU A 85 -8.62 2.73 14.02
CA LEU A 85 -9.76 1.82 13.95
C LEU A 85 -10.42 1.91 12.58
N VAL A 86 -10.68 0.76 11.98
CA VAL A 86 -11.34 0.64 10.67
C VAL A 86 -12.59 -0.22 10.79
N ARG A 87 -13.61 0.13 10.00
CA ARG A 87 -14.81 -0.70 9.87
C ARG A 87 -14.48 -1.89 9.00
N PHE A 88 -14.58 -3.08 9.56
CA PHE A 88 -14.50 -4.32 8.81
C PHE A 88 -15.69 -5.20 9.16
N GLN A 89 -16.42 -5.65 8.13
CA GLN A 89 -17.71 -6.30 8.31
C GLN A 89 -18.65 -5.42 9.17
N ASN A 90 -19.10 -5.94 10.32
CA ASN A 90 -20.06 -5.27 11.20
C ASN A 90 -19.46 -4.74 12.51
N ALA A 91 -18.13 -4.62 12.63
CA ALA A 91 -17.47 -4.09 13.81
C ALA A 91 -16.23 -3.23 13.48
N CYS A 92 -15.72 -2.55 14.49
CA CYS A 92 -14.49 -1.75 14.40
C CYS A 92 -13.32 -2.56 14.92
N TYR A 93 -12.22 -2.57 14.16
CA TYR A 93 -11.00 -3.30 14.51
C TYR A 93 -9.78 -2.42 14.32
N GLU A 94 -8.74 -2.67 15.12
CA GLU A 94 -7.44 -2.04 14.91
C GLU A 94 -6.80 -2.53 13.61
N LEU A 95 -6.34 -1.58 12.79
CA LEU A 95 -5.58 -1.87 11.58
C LEU A 95 -4.23 -2.50 11.95
N HIS A 96 -3.80 -3.49 11.15
CA HIS A 96 -2.61 -4.32 11.36
C HIS A 96 -2.66 -5.23 12.60
N LYS A 97 -3.85 -5.51 13.13
CA LYS A 97 -4.06 -6.50 14.20
C LYS A 97 -4.88 -7.67 13.70
N ALA A 98 -4.82 -8.80 14.40
CA ALA A 98 -5.50 -10.03 14.00
C ALA A 98 -7.00 -9.82 13.71
N GLY A 99 -7.69 -9.03 14.54
CA GLY A 99 -9.12 -8.77 14.38
C GLY A 99 -9.94 -10.06 14.23
N PRO A 100 -10.93 -10.13 13.33
CA PRO A 100 -11.73 -11.32 13.09
C PRO A 100 -11.13 -12.23 11.99
N CYS A 101 -9.83 -12.09 11.67
CA CYS A 101 -9.20 -12.87 10.61
C CYS A 101 -8.93 -14.32 11.03
N ARG A 102 -9.08 -15.25 10.07
CA ARG A 102 -8.83 -16.68 10.29
C ARG A 102 -7.33 -16.95 10.31
N PHE A 103 -6.92 -17.96 11.07
CA PHE A 103 -5.52 -18.38 11.20
C PHE A 103 -4.59 -17.23 11.69
N PRO A 104 -4.86 -16.60 12.84
CA PRO A 104 -4.01 -15.56 13.41
C PRO A 104 -2.57 -16.04 13.66
N GLU A 105 -2.37 -17.33 13.91
CA GLU A 105 -1.05 -17.98 14.04
C GLU A 105 -0.21 -17.91 12.76
N LEU A 106 -0.83 -17.66 11.60
CA LEU A 106 -0.17 -17.45 10.32
C LEU A 106 -0.01 -15.95 9.99
N SER A 107 -0.14 -15.08 10.99
CA SER A 107 -0.03 -13.63 10.88
C SER A 107 -1.06 -12.99 9.94
N ASN A 108 -2.28 -13.55 9.87
CA ASN A 108 -3.38 -12.90 9.19
C ASN A 108 -3.96 -11.77 10.06
N VAL A 109 -4.03 -10.57 9.49
CA VAL A 109 -4.43 -9.34 10.17
C VAL A 109 -5.44 -8.56 9.33
N VAL A 110 -6.22 -7.70 9.99
CA VAL A 110 -7.06 -6.70 9.33
C VAL A 110 -6.14 -5.64 8.74
N ASP A 111 -6.07 -5.58 7.42
CA ASP A 111 -5.14 -4.72 6.68
C ASP A 111 -5.74 -4.23 5.36
N VAL A 112 -5.02 -3.34 4.70
CA VAL A 112 -5.35 -2.83 3.37
C VAL A 112 -4.94 -3.85 2.31
N ASN A 113 -5.90 -4.26 1.47
CA ASN A 113 -5.57 -4.95 0.23
C ASN A 113 -4.87 -3.96 -0.71
N VAL A 114 -3.59 -4.18 -1.03
CA VAL A 114 -2.78 -3.22 -1.80
C VAL A 114 -3.26 -3.03 -3.25
N THR A 115 -4.05 -3.96 -3.78
CA THR A 115 -4.61 -3.86 -5.14
C THR A 115 -5.94 -3.10 -5.15
N THR A 116 -6.84 -3.37 -4.20
CA THR A 116 -8.16 -2.74 -4.16
C THR A 116 -8.20 -1.47 -3.30
N LEU A 117 -7.26 -1.32 -2.37
CA LEU A 117 -7.20 -0.34 -1.28
C LEU A 117 -8.39 -0.43 -0.31
N GLU A 118 -8.99 -1.61 -0.20
CA GLU A 118 -10.10 -1.90 0.72
C GLU A 118 -9.60 -2.69 1.93
N ILE A 119 -10.31 -2.60 3.05
CA ILE A 119 -9.98 -3.36 4.26
C ILE A 119 -10.35 -4.83 4.07
N GLN A 120 -9.39 -5.72 4.29
CA GLN A 120 -9.52 -7.16 4.18
C GLN A 120 -8.64 -7.88 5.21
N CYS A 121 -8.79 -9.19 5.31
CA CYS A 121 -7.80 -10.00 6.01
C CYS A 121 -6.62 -10.24 5.08
N GLN A 122 -5.44 -9.73 5.45
CA GLN A 122 -4.20 -9.93 4.71
C GLN A 122 -3.18 -10.67 5.57
N LYS A 123 -2.31 -11.43 4.91
CA LYS A 123 -1.17 -12.05 5.57
C LYS A 123 -0.09 -10.99 5.75
N LEU A 124 0.27 -10.67 7.00
CA LEU A 124 1.44 -9.84 7.26
C LEU A 124 2.67 -10.61 6.74
N SER A 125 3.49 -9.96 5.93
CA SER A 125 4.71 -10.54 5.38
C SER A 125 5.75 -10.65 6.50
N VAL A 126 5.62 -11.67 7.36
CA VAL A 126 6.64 -12.03 8.35
C VAL A 126 7.53 -13.07 7.70
N ASP A 127 8.66 -12.62 7.18
CA ASP A 127 9.73 -13.52 6.76
C ASP A 127 10.33 -14.15 8.03
N LEU A 128 9.73 -15.24 8.49
CA LEU A 128 10.29 -16.06 9.56
C LEU A 128 11.37 -16.92 8.92
N SER A 129 12.57 -16.35 8.78
CA SER A 129 13.76 -17.08 8.39
C SER A 129 14.00 -18.24 9.37
N ASN A 130 13.66 -19.46 8.96
CA ASN A 130 14.04 -20.68 9.66
C ASN A 130 15.34 -21.21 9.06
N ARG A 131 16.18 -21.87 9.87
CA ARG A 131 17.48 -22.46 9.46
C ARG A 131 17.42 -23.54 8.37
N PHE A 132 16.25 -23.78 7.77
CA PHE A 132 15.99 -24.76 6.72
C PHE A 132 15.58 -24.15 5.38
N SER A 133 15.53 -22.82 5.25
CA SER A 133 15.28 -22.16 3.97
C SER A 133 16.59 -21.65 3.37
N GLU A 134 17.26 -22.48 2.56
CA GLU A 134 18.39 -22.10 1.71
C GLU A 134 17.96 -21.40 0.40
N ASP A 135 16.77 -20.80 0.36
CA ASP A 135 16.34 -19.99 -0.77
C ASP A 135 16.22 -18.52 -0.33
N GLU A 136 17.24 -17.75 -0.70
CA GLU A 136 17.33 -16.30 -0.87
C GLU A 136 16.65 -15.39 0.17
N ILE A 137 17.45 -14.50 0.77
CA ILE A 137 16.94 -13.30 1.47
C ILE A 137 16.14 -12.49 0.45
N LYS A 138 14.83 -12.73 0.42
CA LYS A 138 13.84 -11.96 -0.32
C LYS A 138 13.67 -10.64 0.41
N GLN A 139 14.63 -9.72 0.23
CA GLN A 139 14.57 -8.36 0.74
C GLN A 139 13.17 -7.79 0.47
N TYR A 140 12.39 -7.65 1.55
CA TYR A 140 11.12 -6.93 1.62
C TYR A 140 10.31 -6.99 0.32
N GLU A 141 10.09 -8.18 -0.21
CA GLU A 141 9.20 -8.35 -1.35
C GLU A 141 7.79 -8.06 -0.85
N VAL A 142 7.30 -6.85 -1.11
CA VAL A 142 5.90 -6.55 -0.83
C VAL A 142 5.07 -7.54 -1.63
N GLN A 143 4.32 -8.40 -0.93
CA GLN A 143 3.49 -9.42 -1.55
C GLN A 143 2.43 -8.73 -2.41
N GLY A 144 2.68 -8.68 -3.71
CA GLY A 144 1.77 -8.06 -4.65
C GLY A 144 2.43 -7.80 -5.99
N GLU A 145 1.96 -8.50 -7.00
CA GLU A 145 2.11 -8.08 -8.39
C GLU A 145 1.38 -6.73 -8.57
N VAL A 146 2.13 -5.63 -8.66
CA VAL A 146 1.55 -4.29 -8.79
C VAL A 146 1.48 -3.91 -10.27
N PRO A 147 0.30 -3.57 -10.82
CA PRO A 147 0.19 -3.15 -12.22
C PRO A 147 1.12 -1.97 -12.52
N ALA A 148 1.43 -1.72 -13.80
CA ALA A 148 2.38 -0.68 -14.25
C ALA A 148 2.18 0.68 -13.55
N CYS A 149 0.94 0.98 -13.16
CA CYS A 149 0.62 1.99 -12.17
C CYS A 149 -0.21 1.41 -11.03
N ALA A 150 0.30 1.46 -9.81
CA ALA A 150 -0.46 1.11 -8.62
C ALA A 150 -1.69 2.02 -8.50
N LYS A 151 -2.74 1.51 -7.86
CA LYS A 151 -3.83 2.38 -7.42
C LYS A 151 -3.27 3.26 -6.29
N GLY A 152 -3.34 4.58 -6.46
CA GLY A 152 -2.75 5.53 -5.52
C GLY A 152 -1.41 6.13 -5.95
N SER A 153 -0.80 5.62 -7.03
CA SER A 153 0.45 6.15 -7.58
C SER A 153 0.38 7.63 -7.92
N LYS A 154 1.53 8.30 -7.81
CA LYS A 154 1.74 9.62 -8.39
C LYS A 154 1.63 9.52 -9.92
N ARG A 155 0.81 10.39 -10.52
CA ARG A 155 0.59 10.39 -11.99
C ARG A 155 0.93 11.73 -12.60
N GLN A 156 1.58 11.68 -13.76
CA GLN A 156 1.73 12.82 -14.65
C GLN A 156 0.40 13.17 -15.33
N ILE A 157 0.33 14.37 -15.93
CA ILE A 157 -0.87 14.87 -16.61
C ILE A 157 -1.31 13.95 -17.77
N ASN A 158 -0.37 13.26 -18.41
CA ASN A 158 -0.62 12.29 -19.48
C ASN A 158 -1.05 10.90 -18.98
N GLY A 159 -1.17 10.70 -17.66
CA GLY A 159 -1.58 9.45 -17.03
C GLY A 159 -0.46 8.44 -16.78
N GLN A 160 0.80 8.76 -17.12
CA GLN A 160 1.96 7.92 -16.80
C GLN A 160 2.29 7.99 -15.31
N CYS A 161 2.80 6.89 -14.76
CA CYS A 161 3.35 6.88 -13.42
C CYS A 161 4.64 7.68 -13.38
N GLN A 162 4.80 8.45 -12.30
CA GLN A 162 6.01 9.22 -12.05
C GLN A 162 6.95 8.49 -11.11
#